data_AF-A0A075ILT6-F1
#
_entry.id   AF-A0A075ILT6-F1
#
_cell.length_a   1.000
_cell.length_b   1.000
_cell.length_c   1.000
_cell.angle_alpha   90.00
_cell.angle_beta   90.00
_cell.angle_gamma   90.00
#
_symmetry.space_group_name_H-M   'P 1'
#
loop_
_entity.id
_entity.type
_entity.pdbx_description
1 polymer ?
#
loop_
_entity_poly.entity_id
_entity_poly.type
_entity_poly.pdbx_seq_one_letter_code
_entity_poly.pdbx_strand_id
1 'polypeptide(L)' 'FSMQFFLIAILFLLFDLEIALLLPAPWAVQLEYPTVTTTWALIILSLLTLGLVYEWTQGGLEWAE' A
#
# COMPACT_ATOMS: atom_id res chain seq x y z
N PHE A 1 23.79 -2.30 12.44
CA PHE A 1 22.42 -2.55 11.98
C PHE A 1 22.13 -1.48 10.94
N SER A 2 21.85 -1.83 9.69
CA SER A 2 21.60 -0.78 8.68
C SER A 2 20.18 -0.25 8.85
N MET A 3 20.02 1.06 8.82
CA MET A 3 18.71 1.71 8.90
C MET A 3 17.82 1.34 7.71
N GLN A 4 18.41 0.99 6.56
CA GLN A 4 17.67 0.60 5.36
C GLN A 4 16.85 -0.68 5.59
N PHE A 5 17.43 -1.73 6.20
CA PHE A 5 16.69 -2.96 6.45
C PHE A 5 15.52 -2.77 7.43
N PHE A 6 15.65 -1.84 8.38
CA PHE A 6 14.58 -1.50 9.29
C PHE A 6 13.43 -0.76 8.59
N LEU A 7 13.75 0.21 7.72
CA LEU A 7 12.74 0.92 6.92
C LEU A 7 12.00 -0.01 5.97
N ILE A 8 12.72 -0.92 5.30
CA ILE A 8 12.11 -1.93 4.43
C ILE A 8 11.14 -2.83 5.22
N ALA A 9 11.48 -3.22 6.45
CA ALA A 9 10.60 -4.03 7.28
C ALA A 9 9.31 -3.30 7.69
N ILE A 10 9.39 -2.02 8.04
CA ILE A 10 8.21 -1.20 8.33
C ILE A 10 7.37 -1.01 7.06
N LEU A 11 8.01 -0.73 5.93
CA LEU A 11 7.35 -0.57 4.65
C LEU A 11 6.58 -1.84 4.29
N PHE A 12 7.22 -3.02 4.41
CA PHE A 12 6.59 -4.31 4.19
C PHE A 12 5.38 -4.55 5.12
N LEU A 13 5.51 -4.25 6.41
CA LEU A 13 4.41 -4.37 7.37
C LEU A 13 3.21 -3.49 6.99
N LEU A 14 3.48 -2.25 6.55
CA LEU A 14 2.45 -1.30 6.15
C LEU A 14 1.75 -1.76 4.86
N PHE A 15 2.50 -2.21 3.86
CA PHE A 15 1.93 -2.78 2.63
C PHE A 15 1.08 -4.02 2.89
N ASP A 16 1.53 -4.93 3.76
CA ASP A 16 0.78 -6.14 4.12
C ASP A 16 -0.57 -5.79 4.76
N LEU A 17 -0.57 -4.80 5.67
CA LEU A 17 -1.79 -4.30 6.30
C LEU A 17 -2.75 -3.66 5.28
N GLU A 18 -2.26 -2.83 4.36
CA GLU A 18 -3.11 -2.18 3.36
C GLU A 18 -3.67 -3.18 2.32
N ILE A 19 -2.90 -4.20 1.94
CA ILE A 19 -3.39 -5.29 1.09
C ILE A 19 -4.46 -6.11 1.82
N ALA A 20 -4.29 -6.38 3.11
CA ALA A 20 -5.32 -7.04 3.91
C ALA A 20 -6.64 -6.26 3.93
N LEU A 21 -6.58 -4.92 3.94
CA LEU A 21 -7.75 -4.05 3.82
C LEU A 21 -8.40 -4.06 2.43
N LEU A 22 -7.62 -4.31 1.37
CA LEU A 22 -8.13 -4.43 -0.01
C LEU A 22 -8.67 -5.82 -0.35
N LEU A 23 -8.27 -6.86 0.38
CA LEU A 23 -8.71 -8.24 0.18
C LEU A 23 -10.24 -8.42 0.09
N PRO A 24 -11.08 -7.73 0.90
CA PRO A 24 -12.53 -7.83 0.78
C PRO A 24 -13.16 -7.09 -0.41
N ALA A 25 -12.40 -6.29 -1.16
CA ALA A 25 -12.92 -5.45 -2.25
C ALA A 25 -13.70 -6.22 -3.35
N PRO A 26 -13.29 -7.44 -3.79
CA PRO A 26 -14.04 -8.19 -4.80
C PRO A 26 -15.45 -8.58 -4.35
N TRP A 27 -15.63 -8.92 -3.07
CA TRP A 27 -16.97 -9.22 -2.53
C TRP A 27 -17.79 -7.95 -2.32
N ALA A 28 -17.14 -6.83 -2.06
CA ALA A 28 -17.81 -5.55 -1.86
C ALA A 28 -18.50 -5.00 -3.12
N VAL A 29 -18.17 -5.52 -4.31
CA VAL A 29 -18.90 -5.22 -5.57
C VAL A 29 -20.34 -5.71 -5.54
N GLN A 30 -20.69 -6.65 -4.66
CA GLN A 30 -22.05 -7.17 -4.51
C GLN A 30 -22.93 -6.34 -3.55
N LEU A 31 -22.38 -5.29 -2.94
CA LEU A 31 -23.12 -4.42 -2.02
C LEU A 31 -24.09 -3.49 -2.77
N GLU A 32 -25.00 -2.88 -2.01
CA GLU A 32 -26.03 -1.97 -2.52
C GLU A 32 -25.45 -0.74 -3.24
N TYR A 33 -24.23 -0.32 -2.89
CA TYR A 33 -23.53 0.84 -3.46
C TYR A 33 -22.12 0.50 -3.95
N PRO A 34 -21.98 -0.26 -5.06
CA PRO A 34 -20.68 -0.75 -5.52
C PRO A 34 -19.75 0.37 -5.97
N THR A 35 -20.30 1.45 -6.56
CA THR A 35 -19.52 2.60 -7.02
C THR A 35 -18.78 3.30 -5.89
N VAL A 36 -19.42 3.44 -4.73
CA VAL A 36 -18.83 4.07 -3.54
C VAL A 36 -17.70 3.20 -3.01
N THR A 37 -17.92 1.89 -2.90
CA THR A 37 -16.88 0.98 -2.40
C THR A 37 -15.69 0.87 -3.36
N THR A 38 -15.92 0.84 -4.67
CA THR A 38 -14.83 0.89 -5.67
C THR A 38 -14.06 2.21 -5.57
N THR A 39 -14.73 3.34 -5.34
CA THR A 39 -14.05 4.63 -5.16
C THR A 39 -13.14 4.61 -3.92
N TRP A 40 -13.59 4.05 -2.80
CA TRP A 40 -12.77 3.89 -1.60
C TRP A 40 -11.57 2.96 -1.83
N ALA A 41 -11.77 1.83 -2.52
CA ALA A 41 -10.67 0.92 -2.87
C ALA A 41 -9.62 1.60 -3.76
N LEU A 42 -10.05 2.42 -4.72
CA LEU A 42 -9.15 3.21 -5.58
C LEU A 42 -8.37 4.27 -4.78
N ILE A 43 -9.00 4.92 -3.79
CA ILE A 43 -8.33 5.87 -2.90
C ILE A 43 -7.21 5.16 -2.13
N ILE A 44 -7.50 4.00 -1.54
CA ILE A 44 -6.49 3.21 -0.80
C ILE A 44 -5.34 2.80 -1.72
N LEU A 45 -5.64 2.29 -2.92
CA LEU A 45 -4.62 1.96 -3.93
C LEU A 45 -3.77 3.18 -4.33
N SER A 46 -4.38 4.36 -4.46
CA SER A 46 -3.64 5.59 -4.78
C SER A 46 -2.71 6.02 -3.65
N LEU A 47 -3.12 5.87 -2.38
CA LEU A 47 -2.28 6.15 -1.22
C LEU A 47 -1.10 5.17 -1.14
N LEU A 48 -1.37 3.89 -1.34
CA LEU A 48 -0.38 2.81 -1.37
C LEU A 48 0.72 3.09 -2.42
N THR A 49 0.31 3.44 -3.64
CA THR A 49 1.24 3.74 -4.74
C THR A 49 2.02 5.04 -4.51
N LEU A 50 1.38 6.09 -3.98
CA LEU A 50 2.07 7.34 -3.64
C LEU A 50 3.09 7.15 -2.51
N GLY A 51 2.75 6.38 -1.48
CA GLY A 51 3.67 6.03 -0.39
C GLY A 51 4.89 5.26 -0.90
N LEU A 52 4.67 4.29 -1.80
CA LEU A 52 5.78 3.56 -2.45
C LEU A 52 6.70 4.49 -3.22
N VAL A 53 6.13 5.37 -4.05
CA VAL A 53 6.89 6.30 -4.89
C VAL A 53 7.68 7.27 -4.02
N TYR A 54 7.10 7.76 -2.93
CA TYR A 54 7.82 8.64 -2.00
C TYR A 54 9.07 7.95 -1.43
N GLU A 55 8.93 6.75 -0.88
CA GLU A 55 10.08 5.99 -0.34
C GLU A 55 11.10 5.62 -1.41
N TRP A 56 10.65 5.33 -2.63
CA TRP A 56 11.53 5.13 -3.79
C TRP A 56 12.34 6.40 -4.07
N THR A 57 11.71 7.57 -4.13
CA THR A 57 12.41 8.83 -4.42
C THR A 57 13.37 9.26 -3.32
N GLN A 58 13.15 8.83 -2.08
CA GLN A 58 14.06 9.07 -0.96
C GLN A 58 15.25 8.11 -0.94
N GLY A 59 15.37 7.20 -1.91
CA GLY A 59 16.45 6.22 -1.97
C GLY A 59 16.33 5.12 -0.91
N GLY A 60 15.16 4.97 -0.26
CA GLY A 60 14.93 3.92 0.75
C GLY A 60 14.96 2.50 0.16
N LEU A 61 14.81 2.39 -1.17
CA LEU A 61 14.84 1.16 -1.95
C LEU A 61 16.09 1.02 -2.84
N GLU A 62 17.01 2.00 -2.83
CA GLU A 62 18.27 1.85 -3.54
C GLU A 62 19.12 0.82 -2.79
N TRP A 63 19.39 -0.29 -3.47
CA TRP A 63 20.29 -1.31 -2.99
C TRP A 63 21.66 -0.66 -2.83
N ALA A 64 22.21 -0.71 -1.62
CA ALA A 64 23.58 -0.33 -1.38
C ALA A 64 24.48 -1.28 -2.18
N GLU A 65 25.09 -0.79 -3.26
CA GLU A 65 26.44 -1.25 -3.61
C GLU A 65 27.44 -0.80 -2.54
#